data_AF-A0A514XM22-F1
#
_entry.id   AF-A0A514XM22-F1
#
_cell.length_a   1.000
_cell.length_b   1.000
_cell.length_c   1.000
_cell.angle_alpha   90.00
_cell.angle_beta   90.00
_cell.angle_gamma   90.00
#
_symmetry.space_group_name_H-M   'P 1'
#
loop_
_entity.id
_entity.type
_entity.pdbx_description
1 polymer ?
#
loop_
_entity_poly.entity_id
_entity_poly.type
_entity_poly.pdbx_seq_one_letter_code
_entity_poly.pdbx_strand_id
1 'polypeptide(L)'
;MKKSRFFVALVSLISLICIAYEVDNYTLRYQSLPDSRDAMNDEVNRMLREAQAKLEGKGCNPDKLVTAVHDTLGGWVVGKLEEFASDSDTVKKHKSPSDNIYSKRSAKSKLSGFMMTFAGLNDSVNLNGQYVGADKFGHFIDQGWEYYKEYESRQSPSEGTAAALKYGVGLEEGGFGLRATGVKSHGDLAANYSGFRFWLNLHKGDVPYFKCENDKWTQVRQFDFIDYVNPAWDEAINCSDFKSDDMATSVVERATELEETALKNGKTQRYVCPVSPNDCVKMKKYYGDKAPMILSEKCLNAKPEADNTRHSAQISAQELGTSKYSKRAPKTTETPQPTQGTR
;
A
#
# COMPACT_ATOMS: atom_id res chain seq x y z
N MET A 1 24.66 27.44 -42.20
CA MET A 1 24.91 26.28 -41.30
C MET A 1 23.92 26.34 -40.14
N LYS A 2 22.80 25.60 -40.21
CA LYS A 2 21.84 25.43 -39.11
C LYS A 2 22.15 24.10 -38.43
N LYS A 3 22.79 24.13 -37.26
CA LYS A 3 22.93 22.94 -36.40
C LYS A 3 22.46 23.28 -34.99
N SER A 4 21.67 22.35 -34.46
CA SER A 4 21.38 22.13 -33.05
C SER A 4 20.40 23.08 -32.35
N ARG A 5 19.10 22.82 -32.57
CA ARG A 5 18.02 23.15 -31.63
C ARG A 5 17.05 21.98 -31.46
N PHE A 6 17.55 20.74 -31.52
CA PHE A 6 16.69 19.54 -31.45
C PHE A 6 17.03 18.57 -30.30
N PHE A 7 17.93 18.94 -29.39
CA PHE A 7 18.41 18.01 -28.35
C PHE A 7 17.94 18.31 -26.91
N VAL A 8 17.04 19.29 -26.70
CA VAL A 8 16.57 19.66 -25.35
C VAL A 8 15.14 19.18 -25.07
N ALA A 9 14.44 18.57 -26.03
CA ALA A 9 13.07 18.08 -25.83
C ALA A 9 12.95 16.58 -25.48
N LEU A 10 14.06 15.83 -25.43
CA LEU A 10 14.02 14.36 -25.24
C LEU A 10 14.50 13.88 -23.86
N VAL A 11 14.92 14.79 -22.96
CA VAL A 11 15.40 14.42 -21.61
C VAL A 11 14.33 14.66 -20.52
N SER A 12 13.26 15.40 -20.81
CA SER A 12 12.18 15.67 -19.83
C SER A 12 11.07 14.60 -19.79
N LEU A 13 11.28 13.43 -20.40
CA LEU A 13 10.28 12.34 -20.45
C LEU A 13 10.73 11.04 -19.76
N ILE A 14 11.85 11.06 -19.01
CA ILE A 14 12.41 9.85 -18.36
C ILE A 14 12.11 9.79 -16.85
N SER A 15 11.55 10.84 -16.23
CA SER A 15 11.35 10.90 -14.77
C SER A 15 10.05 10.26 -14.22
N LEU A 16 9.39 9.34 -14.93
CA LEU A 16 8.08 8.82 -14.47
C LEU A 16 7.87 7.31 -14.66
N ILE A 17 8.94 6.52 -14.79
CA ILE A 17 8.82 5.06 -14.69
C ILE A 17 9.01 4.66 -13.22
N CYS A 18 8.11 5.13 -12.36
CA CYS A 18 7.89 4.49 -11.07
C CYS A 18 6.86 3.40 -11.32
N ILE A 19 7.29 2.15 -11.25
CA ILE A 19 6.40 1.01 -11.39
C ILE A 19 5.67 0.89 -10.06
N ALA A 20 4.44 1.37 -10.00
CA ALA A 20 3.55 1.06 -8.89
C ALA A 20 3.06 -0.38 -9.10
N TYR A 21 3.61 -1.29 -8.30
CA TYR A 21 3.16 -2.67 -8.26
C TYR A 21 1.96 -2.76 -7.33
N GLU A 22 0.84 -3.26 -7.84
CA GLU A 22 -0.31 -3.59 -7.00
C GLU A 22 -0.13 -5.01 -6.43
N VAL A 23 -0.87 -5.36 -5.38
CA VAL A 23 -0.79 -6.69 -4.75
C VAL A 23 -2.14 -7.39 -4.72
N ASP A 24 -2.14 -8.70 -4.92
CA ASP A 24 -3.31 -9.55 -4.68
C ASP A 24 -3.23 -10.26 -3.32
N ASN A 25 -3.66 -9.57 -2.26
CA ASN A 25 -3.79 -10.20 -0.94
C ASN A 25 -5.07 -11.05 -0.81
N TYR A 26 -5.83 -11.29 -1.87
CA TYR A 26 -7.14 -11.94 -1.80
C TYR A 26 -7.07 -13.39 -2.23
N THR A 27 -6.64 -13.65 -3.46
CA THR A 27 -6.87 -14.92 -4.16
C THR A 27 -6.26 -16.12 -3.45
N LEU A 28 -5.06 -15.96 -2.88
CA LEU A 28 -4.31 -17.04 -2.22
C LEU A 28 -4.32 -16.94 -0.69
N ARG A 29 -5.05 -15.98 -0.10
CA ARG A 29 -5.05 -15.67 1.35
C ARG A 29 -5.22 -16.87 2.27
N TYR A 30 -6.06 -17.82 1.88
CA TYR A 30 -6.38 -18.98 2.69
C TYR A 30 -5.58 -20.23 2.33
N GLN A 31 -4.61 -20.09 1.42
CA GLN A 31 -3.60 -21.11 1.20
C GLN A 31 -2.49 -20.93 2.25
N SER A 32 -1.88 -22.04 2.67
CA SER A 32 -0.79 -21.96 3.64
C SER A 32 0.38 -21.18 3.05
N LEU A 33 0.87 -20.19 3.79
CA LEU A 33 2.10 -19.47 3.51
C LEU A 33 2.96 -19.48 4.78
N PRO A 34 4.10 -20.19 4.78
CA PRO A 34 4.99 -20.19 5.93
C PRO A 34 5.44 -18.77 6.28
N ASP A 35 5.63 -18.55 7.57
CA ASP A 35 6.13 -17.28 8.09
C ASP A 35 7.55 -17.01 7.57
N SER A 36 7.81 -15.77 7.14
CA SER A 36 9.11 -15.33 6.62
C SER A 36 9.77 -14.27 7.49
N ARG A 37 9.28 -14.05 8.72
CA ARG A 37 9.79 -13.01 9.63
C ARG A 37 11.27 -13.16 9.90
N ASP A 38 11.73 -14.37 10.20
CA ASP A 38 13.14 -14.59 10.55
C ASP A 38 14.05 -14.25 9.35
N ALA A 39 13.74 -14.76 8.17
CA ALA A 39 14.49 -14.47 6.95
C ALA A 39 14.54 -12.97 6.63
N MET A 40 13.40 -12.28 6.78
CA MET A 40 13.29 -10.85 6.52
C MET A 40 14.00 -10.00 7.59
N ASN A 41 13.88 -10.37 8.88
CA ASN A 41 14.57 -9.71 9.98
C ASN A 41 16.10 -9.87 9.88
N ASP A 42 16.56 -11.08 9.55
CA ASP A 42 17.99 -11.37 9.39
C ASP A 42 18.59 -10.51 8.29
N GLU A 43 17.88 -10.36 7.17
CA GLU A 43 18.35 -9.53 6.05
C GLU A 43 18.39 -8.04 6.41
N VAL A 44 17.33 -7.50 7.03
CA VAL A 44 17.35 -6.09 7.46
C VAL A 44 18.48 -5.85 8.45
N ASN A 45 18.66 -6.72 9.45
CA ASN A 45 19.75 -6.57 10.41
C ASN A 45 21.14 -6.74 9.76
N ARG A 46 21.29 -7.61 8.76
CA ARG A 46 22.51 -7.71 7.95
C ARG A 46 22.81 -6.40 7.22
N MET A 47 21.81 -5.83 6.55
CA MET A 47 21.90 -4.56 5.85
C MET A 47 22.18 -3.38 6.80
N LEU A 48 21.59 -3.36 8.00
CA LEU A 48 21.88 -2.34 9.01
C LEU A 48 23.33 -2.40 9.50
N ARG A 49 23.88 -3.60 9.73
CA ARG A 49 25.31 -3.78 10.05
C ARG A 49 26.21 -3.34 8.89
N GLU A 50 25.82 -3.63 7.66
CA GLU A 50 26.54 -3.17 6.46
C GLU A 50 26.55 -1.64 6.36
N ALA A 51 25.41 -0.98 6.61
CA ALA A 51 25.32 0.47 6.66
C ALA A 51 26.19 1.07 7.77
N GLN A 52 26.22 0.47 8.96
CA GLN A 52 27.10 0.88 10.06
C GLN A 52 28.58 0.79 9.67
N ALA A 53 29.00 -0.31 9.03
CA ALA A 53 30.38 -0.50 8.61
C ALA A 53 30.84 0.59 7.61
N LYS A 54 29.93 1.10 6.76
CA LYS A 54 30.21 2.23 5.84
C LYS A 54 30.49 3.55 6.58
N LEU A 55 30.21 3.64 7.88
CA LEU A 55 30.39 4.84 8.70
C LEU A 55 31.62 4.81 9.60
N GLU A 56 32.42 3.73 9.58
CA GLU A 56 33.64 3.63 10.35
C GLU A 56 34.60 4.81 10.07
N GLY A 57 35.04 5.48 11.14
CA GLY A 57 35.93 6.64 11.05
C GLY A 57 35.28 7.92 10.49
N LYS A 58 33.95 7.96 10.27
CA LYS A 58 33.25 9.13 9.70
C LYS A 58 32.54 10.01 10.73
N GLY A 59 32.70 9.69 12.02
CA GLY A 59 32.05 10.33 13.16
C GLY A 59 30.54 10.11 13.21
N CYS A 60 29.89 10.63 14.25
CA CYS A 60 28.45 10.48 14.47
C CYS A 60 27.59 11.56 13.80
N ASN A 61 27.69 11.71 12.48
CA ASN A 61 26.76 12.58 11.75
C ASN A 61 25.44 11.82 11.46
N PRO A 62 24.27 12.31 11.91
CA PRO A 62 22.99 11.62 11.69
C PRO A 62 22.56 11.52 10.23
N ASP A 63 22.79 12.56 9.43
CA ASP A 63 22.44 12.55 8.01
C ASP A 63 23.24 11.47 7.27
N LYS A 64 24.53 11.32 7.61
CA LYS A 64 25.35 10.23 7.06
C LYS A 64 24.81 8.86 7.45
N LEU A 65 24.31 8.69 8.68
CA LEU A 65 23.67 7.44 9.11
C LEU A 65 22.42 7.15 8.30
N VAL A 66 21.51 8.11 8.21
CA VAL A 66 20.26 7.99 7.44
C VAL A 66 20.57 7.65 5.98
N THR A 67 21.49 8.38 5.35
CA THR A 67 21.91 8.12 3.96
C THR A 67 22.53 6.73 3.80
N ALA A 68 23.44 6.31 4.69
CA ALA A 68 24.07 5.00 4.59
C ALA A 68 23.06 3.85 4.72
N VAL A 69 22.06 3.99 5.60
CA VAL A 69 20.97 3.02 5.76
C VAL A 69 20.08 3.03 4.51
N HIS A 70 19.68 4.19 4.02
CA HIS A 70 18.83 4.30 2.83
C HIS A 70 19.51 3.71 1.60
N ASP A 71 20.77 4.04 1.35
CA ASP A 71 21.55 3.50 0.22
C ASP A 71 21.76 1.98 0.30
N THR A 72 21.61 1.39 1.49
CA THR A 72 21.80 -0.05 1.72
C THR A 72 20.50 -0.83 1.63
N LEU A 73 19.38 -0.31 2.14
CA LEU A 73 18.08 -0.99 2.13
C LEU A 73 17.18 -0.57 0.96
N GLY A 74 17.27 0.70 0.56
CA GLY A 74 16.43 1.33 -0.44
C GLY A 74 16.97 1.18 -1.86
N GLY A 75 16.37 1.91 -2.79
CA GLY A 75 16.71 1.84 -4.21
C GLY A 75 16.17 3.01 -5.03
N TRP A 76 16.58 3.08 -6.31
CA TRP A 76 16.13 4.15 -7.21
C TRP A 76 14.86 3.79 -8.00
N VAL A 77 14.63 2.50 -8.26
CA VAL A 77 13.48 2.00 -9.02
C VAL A 77 12.71 0.96 -8.21
N VAL A 78 13.42 -0.03 -7.65
CA VAL A 78 12.92 -0.99 -6.68
C VAL A 78 13.93 -1.00 -5.53
N GLY A 79 13.44 -0.99 -4.29
CA GLY A 79 14.28 -1.04 -3.10
C GLY A 79 14.99 -2.38 -2.97
N LYS A 80 16.24 -2.40 -2.49
CA LYS A 80 16.99 -3.67 -2.32
C LYS A 80 16.30 -4.65 -1.38
N LEU A 81 15.59 -4.14 -0.37
CA LEU A 81 14.81 -4.98 0.55
C LEU A 81 13.57 -5.58 -0.12
N GLU A 82 12.90 -4.82 -1.00
CA GLU A 82 11.78 -5.32 -1.81
C GLU A 82 12.25 -6.36 -2.82
N GLU A 83 13.39 -6.12 -3.48
CA GLU A 83 14.03 -7.09 -4.37
C GLU A 83 14.36 -8.38 -3.62
N PHE A 84 14.96 -8.29 -2.43
CA PHE A 84 15.21 -9.46 -1.58
C PHE A 84 13.91 -10.21 -1.23
N ALA A 85 12.86 -9.49 -0.82
CA ALA A 85 11.57 -10.09 -0.50
C ALA A 85 10.96 -10.83 -1.70
N SER A 86 11.15 -10.30 -2.91
CA SER A 86 10.60 -10.85 -4.16
C SER A 86 11.43 -12.01 -4.72
N ASP A 87 12.76 -11.96 -4.62
CA ASP A 87 13.65 -12.89 -5.33
C ASP A 87 14.27 -13.96 -4.44
N SER A 88 14.38 -13.74 -3.13
CA SER A 88 15.04 -14.71 -2.24
C SER A 88 14.22 -15.99 -2.03
N ASP A 89 14.86 -17.16 -2.15
CA ASP A 89 14.26 -18.47 -1.84
C ASP A 89 14.03 -18.70 -0.33
N THR A 90 14.70 -17.92 0.53
CA THR A 90 14.51 -17.98 1.98
C THR A 90 13.19 -17.32 2.41
N VAL A 91 12.69 -16.37 1.61
CA VAL A 91 11.41 -15.72 1.82
C VAL A 91 10.33 -16.56 1.16
N LYS A 92 9.41 -17.11 1.94
CA LYS A 92 8.27 -17.84 1.41
C LYS A 92 7.21 -16.83 0.99
N LYS A 93 6.76 -16.97 -0.26
CA LYS A 93 5.88 -16.01 -0.92
C LYS A 93 4.83 -16.70 -1.79
N HIS A 94 3.72 -16.03 -2.00
CA HIS A 94 2.71 -16.38 -2.98
C HIS A 94 2.83 -15.47 -4.19
N LYS A 95 3.06 -16.09 -5.35
CA LYS A 95 3.02 -15.36 -6.62
C LYS A 95 1.58 -15.14 -7.02
N SER A 96 1.24 -13.92 -7.41
CA SER A 96 -0.12 -13.62 -7.84
C SER A 96 -0.49 -14.48 -9.06
N PRO A 97 -1.62 -15.21 -9.03
CA PRO A 97 -2.05 -16.02 -10.16
C PRO A 97 -2.54 -15.14 -11.32
N SER A 98 -2.66 -15.72 -12.51
CA SER A 98 -3.26 -15.03 -13.66
C SER A 98 -4.74 -14.70 -13.46
N ASP A 99 -5.45 -15.53 -12.69
CA ASP A 99 -6.85 -15.31 -12.28
C ASP A 99 -6.93 -14.65 -10.88
N ASN A 100 -6.21 -13.54 -10.74
CA ASN A 100 -6.13 -12.72 -9.52
C ASN A 100 -7.37 -11.86 -9.27
N ILE A 101 -7.34 -11.07 -8.19
CA ILE A 101 -8.43 -10.15 -7.81
C ILE A 101 -8.79 -9.11 -8.89
N TYR A 102 -7.85 -8.77 -9.77
CA TYR A 102 -8.03 -7.81 -10.87
C TYR A 102 -8.40 -8.46 -12.21
N SER A 103 -8.61 -9.79 -12.28
CA SER A 103 -8.80 -10.52 -13.54
C SER A 103 -10.06 -10.10 -14.31
N LYS A 104 -11.09 -9.62 -13.61
CA LYS A 104 -12.40 -9.24 -14.15
C LYS A 104 -12.51 -7.87 -14.81
N ARG A 105 -11.43 -7.09 -14.84
CA ARG A 105 -11.49 -5.69 -15.34
C ARG A 105 -12.02 -5.61 -16.77
N SER A 106 -12.97 -4.71 -17.00
CA SER A 106 -13.50 -4.38 -18.34
C SER A 106 -12.39 -3.84 -19.26
N ALA A 107 -12.60 -3.91 -20.58
CA ALA A 107 -11.65 -3.34 -21.55
C ALA A 107 -11.42 -1.83 -21.35
N LYS A 108 -12.43 -1.11 -20.86
CA LYS A 108 -12.36 0.33 -20.54
C LYS A 108 -11.50 0.59 -19.31
N SER A 109 -11.60 -0.25 -18.27
CA SER A 109 -10.75 -0.12 -17.08
C SER A 109 -9.33 -0.65 -17.30
N LYS A 110 -9.13 -1.64 -18.16
CA LYS A 110 -7.79 -2.06 -18.63
C LYS A 110 -7.04 -0.91 -19.32
N LEU A 111 -7.74 -0.09 -20.11
CA LEU A 111 -7.16 1.09 -20.74
C LEU A 111 -6.85 2.21 -19.73
N SER A 112 -7.70 2.42 -18.71
CA SER A 112 -7.46 3.45 -17.68
C SER A 112 -6.41 3.08 -16.64
N GLY A 113 -6.10 1.79 -16.47
CA GLY A 113 -4.99 1.27 -15.68
C GLY A 113 -3.98 0.54 -16.55
N PHE A 114 -3.66 1.14 -17.70
CA PHE A 114 -2.64 0.64 -18.64
C PHE A 114 -1.34 0.29 -17.90
N MET A 115 -0.90 1.11 -16.93
CA MET A 115 0.26 0.82 -16.08
C MET A 115 0.10 -0.49 -15.30
N MET A 116 -1.04 -0.78 -14.66
CA MET A 116 -1.23 -2.06 -13.94
C MET A 116 -1.16 -3.28 -14.87
N THR A 117 -1.55 -3.15 -16.15
CA THR A 117 -1.42 -4.25 -17.13
C THR A 117 0.03 -4.57 -17.47
N PHE A 118 0.95 -3.60 -17.33
CA PHE A 118 2.38 -3.73 -17.64
C PHE A 118 3.29 -3.83 -16.41
N ALA A 119 2.87 -3.27 -15.27
CA ALA A 119 3.61 -3.29 -14.01
C ALA A 119 3.63 -4.69 -13.40
N GLY A 120 2.57 -5.49 -13.58
CA GLY A 120 2.44 -6.78 -12.90
C GLY A 120 1.95 -6.62 -11.46
N LEU A 121 1.73 -7.75 -10.80
CA LEU A 121 1.33 -7.81 -9.39
C LEU A 121 2.48 -8.34 -8.57
N ASN A 122 2.74 -7.74 -7.40
CA ASN A 122 3.81 -8.17 -6.54
C ASN A 122 3.43 -9.43 -5.73
N ASP A 123 4.45 -10.13 -5.25
CA ASP A 123 4.31 -11.32 -4.44
C ASP A 123 3.78 -10.98 -3.04
N SER A 124 2.97 -11.87 -2.45
CA SER A 124 2.54 -11.74 -1.05
C SER A 124 3.44 -12.54 -0.12
N VAL A 125 3.82 -11.95 1.01
CA VAL A 125 4.67 -12.54 2.05
C VAL A 125 3.87 -12.60 3.36
N ASN A 126 4.08 -13.66 4.14
CA ASN A 126 3.54 -13.77 5.50
C ASN A 126 4.60 -13.32 6.52
N LEU A 127 4.29 -12.29 7.30
CA LEU A 127 5.09 -11.80 8.42
C LEU A 127 4.27 -11.79 9.71
N ASN A 128 4.57 -12.72 10.61
CA ASN A 128 3.88 -12.91 11.88
C ASN A 128 2.35 -13.00 11.74
N GLY A 129 1.91 -13.78 10.75
CA GLY A 129 0.48 -13.95 10.43
C GLY A 129 -0.15 -12.79 9.67
N GLN A 130 0.61 -11.77 9.27
CA GLN A 130 0.14 -10.68 8.41
C GLN A 130 0.54 -10.95 6.96
N TYR A 131 -0.44 -10.93 6.06
CA TYR A 131 -0.22 -11.08 4.62
C TYR A 131 -0.02 -9.70 4.00
N VAL A 132 1.20 -9.42 3.53
CA VAL A 132 1.58 -8.13 2.96
C VAL A 132 2.18 -8.31 1.58
N GLY A 133 1.99 -7.34 0.70
CA GLY A 133 2.70 -7.29 -0.58
C GLY A 133 4.18 -7.00 -0.40
N ALA A 134 5.03 -7.57 -1.26
CA ALA A 134 6.46 -7.31 -1.22
C ALA A 134 6.80 -5.85 -1.56
N ASP A 135 5.96 -5.19 -2.35
CA ASP A 135 6.03 -3.75 -2.63
C ASP A 135 5.96 -2.92 -1.34
N LYS A 136 5.25 -3.40 -0.31
CA LYS A 136 5.15 -2.71 0.98
C LYS A 136 6.52 -2.51 1.66
N PHE A 137 7.53 -3.31 1.32
CA PHE A 137 8.89 -3.11 1.82
C PHE A 137 9.59 -1.91 1.18
N GLY A 138 9.36 -1.65 -0.12
CA GLY A 138 9.80 -0.41 -0.78
C GLY A 138 9.09 0.80 -0.18
N HIS A 139 7.77 0.72 0.02
CA HIS A 139 6.99 1.74 0.72
C HIS A 139 7.52 2.02 2.14
N PHE A 140 7.82 0.98 2.90
CA PHE A 140 8.38 1.09 4.25
C PHE A 140 9.77 1.76 4.26
N ILE A 141 10.65 1.44 3.31
CA ILE A 141 12.01 1.99 3.29
C ILE A 141 12.08 3.33 2.57
N ASP A 142 11.75 3.37 1.29
CA ASP A 142 11.98 4.51 0.41
C ASP A 142 10.93 5.61 0.65
N GLN A 143 9.63 5.30 0.56
CA GLN A 143 8.58 6.30 0.82
C GLN A 143 8.48 6.65 2.31
N GLY A 144 8.76 5.71 3.21
CA GLY A 144 8.93 5.99 4.63
C GLY A 144 10.05 6.99 4.90
N TRP A 145 11.14 6.97 4.13
CA TRP A 145 12.22 7.95 4.21
C TRP A 145 11.78 9.32 3.69
N GLU A 146 10.96 9.36 2.63
CA GLU A 146 10.36 10.61 2.15
C GLU A 146 9.45 11.25 3.20
N TYR A 147 8.63 10.46 3.89
CA TYR A 147 7.84 10.94 5.03
C TYR A 147 8.73 11.49 6.15
N TYR A 148 9.84 10.81 6.45
CA TYR A 148 10.80 11.30 7.44
C TYR A 148 11.41 12.65 7.03
N LYS A 149 11.80 12.82 5.76
CA LYS A 149 12.30 14.12 5.25
C LYS A 149 11.24 15.22 5.34
N GLU A 150 9.99 14.92 4.99
CA GLU A 150 8.88 15.86 5.13
C GLU A 150 8.65 16.25 6.59
N TYR A 151 8.73 15.29 7.51
CA TYR A 151 8.65 15.53 8.96
C TYR A 151 9.76 16.46 9.44
N GLU A 152 11.02 16.17 9.08
CA GLU A 152 12.21 16.92 9.50
C GLU A 152 12.24 18.35 8.95
N SER A 153 11.52 18.62 7.85
CA SER A 153 11.40 19.95 7.27
C SER A 153 10.50 20.91 8.08
N ARG A 154 9.83 20.43 9.14
CA ARG A 154 8.88 21.20 9.95
C ARG A 154 9.43 21.56 11.32
N GLN A 155 8.90 22.62 11.91
CA GLN A 155 9.40 23.16 13.18
C GLN A 155 8.94 22.36 14.40
N SER A 156 7.77 21.72 14.32
CA SER A 156 7.22 20.93 15.43
C SER A 156 6.90 19.49 15.02
N PRO A 157 6.98 18.52 15.96
CA PRO A 157 6.64 17.12 15.68
C PRO A 157 5.21 16.91 15.17
N SER A 158 4.26 17.72 15.65
CA SER A 158 2.86 17.66 15.23
C SER A 158 2.70 18.08 13.76
N GLU A 159 3.29 19.21 13.40
CA GLU A 159 3.29 19.70 12.01
C GLU A 159 4.04 18.74 11.09
N GLY A 160 5.19 18.22 11.53
CA GLY A 160 5.97 17.23 10.79
C GLY A 160 5.16 15.97 10.49
N THR A 161 4.47 15.44 11.49
CA THR A 161 3.65 14.23 11.32
C THR A 161 2.48 14.49 10.38
N ALA A 162 1.82 15.64 10.51
CA ALA A 162 0.72 16.03 9.63
C ALA A 162 1.21 16.25 8.18
N ALA A 163 2.39 16.84 7.99
CA ALA A 163 2.99 17.05 6.67
C ALA A 163 3.33 15.71 6.00
N ALA A 164 3.98 14.79 6.72
CA ALA A 164 4.30 13.46 6.22
C ALA A 164 3.06 12.68 5.77
N LEU A 165 1.98 12.67 6.58
CA LEU A 165 0.72 12.02 6.22
C LEU A 165 0.05 12.66 5.00
N LYS A 166 0.04 14.00 4.92
CA LYS A 166 -0.51 14.72 3.76
C LYS A 166 0.26 14.45 2.48
N TYR A 167 1.59 14.39 2.58
CA TYR A 167 2.47 14.06 1.47
C TYR A 167 2.12 12.69 0.89
N GLY A 168 2.02 11.68 1.75
CA GLY A 168 1.62 10.33 1.37
C GLY A 168 0.27 10.21 0.69
N VAL A 169 -0.76 10.83 1.28
CA VAL A 169 -2.09 10.89 0.66
C VAL A 169 -2.01 11.52 -0.74
N GLY A 170 -1.16 12.55 -0.91
CA GLY A 170 -0.92 13.17 -2.21
C GLY A 170 -0.20 12.27 -3.22
N LEU A 171 0.72 11.40 -2.78
CA LEU A 171 1.38 10.41 -3.65
C LEU A 171 0.38 9.37 -4.16
N GLU A 172 -0.44 8.82 -3.26
CA GLU A 172 -1.49 7.84 -3.54
C GLU A 172 -2.62 8.40 -4.42
N GLU A 173 -2.99 9.68 -4.23
CA GLU A 173 -3.93 10.37 -5.11
C GLU A 173 -3.28 10.84 -6.43
N GLY A 174 -1.96 10.75 -6.49
CA GLY A 174 -1.08 11.24 -7.53
C GLY A 174 -0.60 10.13 -8.47
N GLY A 175 0.66 10.27 -8.91
CA GLY A 175 1.29 9.39 -9.89
C GLY A 175 1.73 8.02 -9.37
N PHE A 176 1.60 7.76 -8.07
CA PHE A 176 1.98 6.47 -7.47
C PHE A 176 0.77 5.56 -7.20
N GLY A 177 -0.44 6.11 -7.17
CA GLY A 177 -1.66 5.30 -7.04
C GLY A 177 -2.71 5.68 -8.09
N LEU A 178 -3.75 6.40 -7.64
CA LEU A 178 -5.03 6.56 -8.34
C LEU A 178 -4.89 7.14 -9.75
N ARG A 179 -3.90 8.01 -10.02
CA ARG A 179 -3.71 8.54 -11.39
C ARG A 179 -2.98 7.57 -12.30
N ALA A 180 -2.06 6.76 -11.78
CA ALA A 180 -1.21 5.86 -12.56
C ALA A 180 -1.85 4.47 -12.77
N THR A 181 -2.14 3.75 -11.69
CA THR A 181 -2.68 2.38 -11.74
C THR A 181 -4.22 2.35 -11.69
N GLY A 182 -4.79 3.41 -11.09
CA GLY A 182 -6.22 3.50 -10.81
C GLY A 182 -6.61 2.91 -9.45
N VAL A 183 -5.64 2.59 -8.60
CA VAL A 183 -5.83 2.10 -7.24
C VAL A 183 -5.16 3.09 -6.28
N LYS A 184 -5.80 3.37 -5.15
CA LYS A 184 -5.20 4.05 -4.00
C LYS A 184 -5.10 3.02 -2.90
N SER A 185 -3.88 2.64 -2.55
CA SER A 185 -3.64 1.61 -1.55
C SER A 185 -3.56 2.25 -0.17
N HIS A 186 -4.50 1.87 0.68
CA HIS A 186 -4.39 2.21 2.10
C HIS A 186 -3.34 1.35 2.82
N GLY A 187 -3.00 0.19 2.25
CA GLY A 187 -1.85 -0.62 2.66
C GLY A 187 -0.53 0.12 2.52
N ASP A 188 -0.35 0.85 1.42
CA ASP A 188 0.83 1.68 1.17
C ASP A 188 0.95 2.83 2.16
N LEU A 189 -0.16 3.53 2.45
CA LEU A 189 -0.17 4.58 3.47
C LEU A 189 0.23 4.05 4.86
N ALA A 190 -0.20 2.83 5.20
CA ALA A 190 0.16 2.17 6.44
C ALA A 190 1.64 1.77 6.47
N ALA A 191 2.16 1.22 5.37
CA ALA A 191 3.58 0.85 5.22
C ALA A 191 4.50 2.06 5.29
N ASN A 192 4.18 3.14 4.56
CA ASN A 192 4.90 4.40 4.58
C ASN A 192 4.95 5.01 5.99
N TYR A 193 3.82 5.02 6.71
CA TYR A 193 3.78 5.56 8.06
C TYR A 193 4.60 4.71 9.04
N SER A 194 4.54 3.38 8.93
CA SER A 194 5.41 2.49 9.70
C SER A 194 6.89 2.74 9.37
N GLY A 195 7.22 2.98 8.10
CA GLY A 195 8.56 3.34 7.61
C GLY A 195 9.08 4.64 8.21
N PHE A 196 8.25 5.67 8.20
CA PHE A 196 8.51 6.94 8.90
C PHE A 196 8.89 6.72 10.37
N ARG A 197 8.14 5.86 11.08
CA ARG A 197 8.45 5.50 12.47
C ARG A 197 9.77 4.74 12.60
N PHE A 198 10.13 3.90 11.64
CA PHE A 198 11.45 3.26 11.58
C PHE A 198 12.57 4.31 11.45
N TRP A 199 12.45 5.25 10.52
CA TRP A 199 13.46 6.30 10.33
C TRP A 199 13.63 7.22 11.53
N LEU A 200 12.55 7.59 12.22
CA LEU A 200 12.64 8.30 13.51
C LEU A 200 13.40 7.49 14.56
N ASN A 201 13.08 6.18 14.66
CA ASN A 201 13.73 5.27 15.58
C ASN A 201 15.14 4.86 15.14
N LEU A 202 15.66 5.35 14.02
CA LEU A 202 17.03 5.03 13.62
C LEU A 202 18.03 5.58 14.64
N HIS A 203 17.83 6.82 15.10
CA HIS A 203 18.70 7.46 16.10
C HIS A 203 18.01 8.47 17.03
N LYS A 204 16.73 8.84 16.81
CA LYS A 204 16.03 9.88 17.60
C LYS A 204 14.94 9.35 18.52
N GLY A 205 14.33 8.22 18.17
CA GLY A 205 13.21 7.69 18.94
C GLY A 205 13.59 7.21 20.34
N ASP A 206 12.58 6.97 21.17
CA ASP A 206 12.75 6.55 22.58
C ASP A 206 13.55 5.23 22.70
N VAL A 207 13.46 4.37 21.67
CA VAL A 207 14.17 3.10 21.59
C VAL A 207 14.93 3.04 20.26
N PRO A 208 16.09 3.72 20.16
CA PRO A 208 16.78 3.88 18.88
C PRO A 208 17.48 2.58 18.45
N TYR A 209 17.65 2.39 17.15
CA TYR A 209 18.48 1.31 16.61
C TYR A 209 19.96 1.58 16.76
N PHE A 210 20.37 2.83 16.58
CA PHE A 210 21.76 3.25 16.68
C PHE A 210 21.95 4.30 17.77
N LYS A 211 23.04 4.17 18.53
CA LYS A 211 23.55 5.22 19.41
C LYS A 211 24.94 5.63 18.96
N CYS A 212 25.26 6.89 19.19
CA CYS A 212 26.61 7.39 19.04
C CYS A 212 27.38 7.13 20.33
N GLU A 213 28.42 6.32 20.28
CA GLU A 213 29.30 6.01 21.40
C GLU A 213 30.75 6.18 20.95
N ASN A 214 31.53 7.01 21.66
CA ASN A 214 32.94 7.28 21.32
C ASN A 214 33.15 7.71 19.85
N ASP A 215 32.29 8.59 19.35
CA ASP A 215 32.27 9.07 17.96
C ASP A 215 32.09 7.95 16.91
N LYS A 216 31.42 6.86 17.29
CA LYS A 216 31.05 5.74 16.41
C LYS A 216 29.57 5.40 16.55
N TRP A 217 28.94 5.11 15.42
CA TRP A 217 27.59 4.55 15.41
C TRP A 217 27.63 3.07 15.81
N THR A 218 26.87 2.72 16.84
CA THR A 218 26.71 1.34 17.32
C THR A 218 25.25 0.95 17.27
N GLN A 219 24.94 -0.17 16.63
CA GLN A 219 23.61 -0.78 16.66
C GLN A 219 23.35 -1.35 18.06
N VAL A 220 22.42 -0.76 18.78
CA VAL A 220 22.07 -1.13 20.16
C VAL A 220 20.76 -1.94 20.26
N ARG A 221 20.04 -2.07 19.15
CA ARG A 221 18.80 -2.84 19.04
C ARG A 221 18.74 -3.58 17.70
N GLN A 222 18.31 -4.84 17.72
CA GLN A 222 17.99 -5.58 16.49
C GLN A 222 16.64 -5.12 15.96
N PHE A 223 16.54 -4.97 14.64
CA PHE A 223 15.30 -4.75 13.93
C PHE A 223 14.41 -5.98 14.00
N ASP A 224 13.10 -5.74 14.14
CA ASP A 224 12.09 -6.77 14.04
C ASP A 224 10.84 -6.22 13.34
N PHE A 225 10.37 -6.89 12.30
CA PHE A 225 9.18 -6.49 11.56
C PHE A 225 7.92 -6.44 12.44
N ILE A 226 7.87 -7.18 13.56
CA ILE A 226 6.73 -7.12 14.48
C ILE A 226 6.53 -5.74 15.12
N ASP A 227 7.56 -4.89 15.12
CA ASP A 227 7.46 -3.51 15.62
C ASP A 227 6.65 -2.60 14.67
N TYR A 228 6.45 -3.02 13.41
CA TYR A 228 5.96 -2.15 12.33
C TYR A 228 4.82 -2.74 11.51
N VAL A 229 4.93 -4.03 11.17
CA VAL A 229 3.95 -4.74 10.34
C VAL A 229 2.72 -5.02 11.18
N ASN A 230 1.58 -4.64 10.63
CA ASN A 230 0.29 -4.80 11.28
C ASN A 230 -0.80 -5.03 10.21
N PRO A 231 -2.03 -5.39 10.61
CA PRO A 231 -3.11 -5.68 9.67
C PRO A 231 -3.45 -4.56 8.67
N ALA A 232 -3.05 -3.31 8.91
CA ALA A 232 -3.34 -2.23 7.98
C ALA A 232 -2.47 -2.23 6.72
N TRP A 233 -1.38 -3.00 6.68
CA TRP A 233 -0.56 -3.20 5.47
C TRP A 233 -1.23 -4.14 4.46
N ASP A 234 -2.20 -4.93 4.91
CA ASP A 234 -2.91 -5.92 4.13
C ASP A 234 -4.10 -5.28 3.40
N GLU A 235 -4.09 -5.27 2.07
CA GLU A 235 -5.11 -4.60 1.26
C GLU A 235 -6.48 -5.29 1.25
N ALA A 236 -6.57 -6.55 1.69
CA ALA A 236 -7.87 -7.19 1.90
C ALA A 236 -8.48 -6.86 3.26
N ILE A 237 -7.69 -6.29 4.18
CA ILE A 237 -8.18 -5.74 5.45
C ILE A 237 -8.38 -4.23 5.29
N ASN A 238 -7.33 -3.50 4.91
CA ASN A 238 -7.35 -2.06 4.70
C ASN A 238 -7.65 -1.72 3.23
N CYS A 239 -8.94 -1.78 2.89
CA CYS A 239 -9.42 -1.78 1.52
C CYS A 239 -8.88 -0.65 0.64
N SER A 240 -8.40 -1.00 -0.55
CA SER A 240 -7.99 -0.03 -1.56
C SER A 240 -9.19 0.70 -2.17
N ASP A 241 -8.98 1.96 -2.53
CA ASP A 241 -9.94 2.78 -3.28
C ASP A 241 -9.63 2.70 -4.78
N PHE A 242 -10.65 2.87 -5.63
CA PHE A 242 -10.49 2.73 -7.08
C PHE A 242 -10.93 3.97 -7.84
N LYS A 243 -10.26 4.25 -8.96
CA LYS A 243 -10.50 5.44 -9.78
C LYS A 243 -11.90 5.46 -10.43
N SER A 244 -12.50 4.28 -10.63
CA SER A 244 -13.81 4.14 -11.26
C SER A 244 -14.67 3.07 -10.60
N ASP A 245 -15.98 3.28 -10.64
CA ASP A 245 -16.97 2.32 -10.14
C ASP A 245 -16.84 0.95 -10.83
N ASP A 246 -16.47 0.93 -12.12
CA ASP A 246 -16.23 -0.31 -12.87
C ASP A 246 -15.07 -1.13 -12.28
N MET A 247 -13.97 -0.48 -11.89
CA MET A 247 -12.84 -1.15 -11.25
C MET A 247 -13.23 -1.68 -9.86
N ALA A 248 -13.86 -0.83 -9.04
CA ALA A 248 -14.34 -1.22 -7.72
C ALA A 248 -15.30 -2.41 -7.80
N THR A 249 -16.27 -2.36 -8.72
CA THR A 249 -17.26 -3.42 -8.94
C THR A 249 -16.56 -4.70 -9.40
N SER A 250 -15.61 -4.64 -10.33
CA SER A 250 -14.88 -5.83 -10.81
C SER A 250 -14.14 -6.55 -9.67
N VAL A 251 -13.48 -5.80 -8.78
CA VAL A 251 -12.77 -6.35 -7.62
C VAL A 251 -13.74 -6.98 -6.62
N VAL A 252 -14.85 -6.30 -6.30
CA VAL A 252 -15.88 -6.83 -5.39
C VAL A 252 -16.53 -8.08 -5.97
N GLU A 253 -16.92 -8.09 -7.25
CA GLU A 253 -17.48 -9.26 -7.92
C GLU A 253 -16.52 -10.44 -7.88
N ARG A 254 -15.22 -10.20 -8.11
CA ARG A 254 -14.21 -11.25 -8.04
C ARG A 254 -14.04 -11.79 -6.61
N ALA A 255 -14.02 -10.92 -5.60
CA ALA A 255 -14.00 -11.33 -4.21
C ALA A 255 -15.23 -12.18 -3.83
N THR A 256 -16.43 -11.78 -4.25
CA THR A 256 -17.67 -12.52 -4.01
C THR A 256 -17.62 -13.92 -4.65
N GLU A 257 -17.09 -14.06 -5.87
CA GLU A 257 -16.92 -15.38 -6.48
C GLU A 257 -15.97 -16.30 -5.71
N LEU A 258 -14.89 -15.75 -5.15
CA LEU A 258 -13.97 -16.49 -4.31
C LEU A 258 -14.68 -16.99 -3.04
N GLU A 259 -15.50 -16.14 -2.40
CA GLU A 259 -16.35 -16.53 -1.26
C GLU A 259 -17.34 -17.62 -1.63
N GLU A 260 -18.09 -17.45 -2.72
CA GLU A 260 -19.06 -18.44 -3.18
C GLU A 260 -18.41 -19.78 -3.51
N THR A 261 -17.23 -19.75 -4.12
CA THR A 261 -16.44 -20.94 -4.44
C THR A 261 -15.96 -21.62 -3.17
N ALA A 262 -15.49 -20.87 -2.17
CA ALA A 262 -15.13 -21.42 -0.87
C ALA A 262 -16.34 -22.07 -0.20
N LEU A 263 -17.51 -21.42 -0.22
CA LEU A 263 -18.75 -21.92 0.35
C LEU A 263 -19.23 -23.21 -0.32
N LYS A 264 -19.19 -23.28 -1.66
CA LYS A 264 -19.49 -24.50 -2.44
C LYS A 264 -18.57 -25.66 -2.06
N ASN A 265 -17.34 -25.36 -1.67
CA ASN A 265 -16.36 -26.32 -1.18
C ASN A 265 -16.42 -26.57 0.35
N GLY A 266 -17.50 -26.14 1.02
CA GLY A 266 -17.73 -26.37 2.44
C GLY A 266 -16.86 -25.51 3.37
N LYS A 267 -16.27 -24.43 2.86
CA LYS A 267 -15.42 -23.51 3.64
C LYS A 267 -16.15 -22.19 3.90
N THR A 268 -16.14 -21.72 5.13
CA THR A 268 -16.62 -20.37 5.48
C THR A 268 -15.43 -19.42 5.49
N GLN A 269 -15.21 -18.73 4.37
CA GLN A 269 -14.09 -17.81 4.16
C GLN A 269 -14.61 -16.50 3.59
N ARG A 270 -14.11 -15.37 4.07
CA ARG A 270 -14.43 -14.03 3.56
C ARG A 270 -13.33 -13.51 2.65
N TYR A 271 -13.68 -12.99 1.49
CA TYR A 271 -12.79 -12.31 0.55
C TYR A 271 -13.25 -10.87 0.27
N VAL A 272 -14.51 -10.51 0.52
CA VAL A 272 -14.99 -9.12 0.38
C VAL A 272 -14.35 -8.26 1.48
N CYS A 273 -13.66 -7.19 1.05
CA CYS A 273 -12.95 -6.31 1.95
C CYS A 273 -13.90 -5.40 2.77
N PRO A 274 -13.71 -5.28 4.10
CA PRO A 274 -12.62 -5.85 4.89
C PRO A 274 -12.84 -7.32 5.25
N VAL A 275 -11.85 -8.17 4.95
CA VAL A 275 -11.91 -9.60 5.29
C VAL A 275 -11.84 -9.86 6.79
N SER A 276 -11.30 -8.90 7.55
CA SER A 276 -11.28 -8.90 9.02
C SER A 276 -11.72 -7.53 9.58
N PRO A 277 -13.02 -7.33 9.84
CA PRO A 277 -13.53 -6.10 10.45
C PRO A 277 -12.97 -5.87 11.87
N ASN A 278 -12.71 -6.96 12.61
CA ASN A 278 -12.11 -6.89 13.93
C ASN A 278 -10.69 -6.28 13.88
N ASP A 279 -9.89 -6.62 12.88
CA ASP A 279 -8.57 -6.02 12.73
C ASP A 279 -8.67 -4.55 12.32
N CYS A 280 -9.66 -4.16 11.52
CA CYS A 280 -9.96 -2.76 11.25
C CYS A 280 -10.27 -1.95 12.53
N VAL A 281 -11.06 -2.50 13.45
CA VAL A 281 -11.33 -1.86 14.75
C VAL A 281 -10.05 -1.71 15.57
N LYS A 282 -9.19 -2.74 15.60
CA LYS A 282 -7.89 -2.68 16.28
C LYS A 282 -6.99 -1.60 15.65
N MET A 283 -6.95 -1.52 14.33
CA MET A 283 -6.11 -0.55 13.61
C MET A 283 -6.60 0.88 13.79
N LYS A 284 -7.91 1.11 13.81
CA LYS A 284 -8.47 2.43 14.16
C LYS A 284 -8.01 2.89 15.54
N LYS A 285 -7.97 1.98 16.52
CA LYS A 285 -7.43 2.27 17.86
C LYS A 285 -5.92 2.50 17.83
N TYR A 286 -5.17 1.67 17.09
CA TYR A 286 -3.71 1.77 16.97
C TYR A 286 -3.26 3.12 16.39
N TYR A 287 -3.88 3.56 15.28
CA TYR A 287 -3.52 4.82 14.63
C TYR A 287 -4.13 6.07 15.26
N GLY A 288 -5.16 5.92 16.11
CA GLY A 288 -5.78 7.02 16.84
C GLY A 288 -6.26 8.16 15.94
N ASP A 289 -5.77 9.37 16.19
CA ASP A 289 -6.09 10.58 15.42
C ASP A 289 -5.63 10.54 13.96
N LYS A 290 -4.67 9.66 13.63
CA LYS A 290 -4.08 9.52 12.29
C LYS A 290 -4.85 8.54 11.42
N ALA A 291 -5.73 7.73 12.02
CA ALA A 291 -6.49 6.70 11.33
C ALA A 291 -7.20 7.21 10.06
N PRO A 292 -7.85 8.39 10.02
CA PRO A 292 -8.52 8.89 8.81
C PRO A 292 -7.61 9.15 7.61
N MET A 293 -6.29 9.27 7.82
CA MET A 293 -5.31 9.49 6.75
C MET A 293 -4.60 8.21 6.30
N ILE A 294 -4.79 7.10 7.03
CA ILE A 294 -4.09 5.84 6.80
C ILE A 294 -5.08 4.74 6.40
N LEU A 295 -6.21 4.66 7.12
CA LEU A 295 -7.21 3.61 6.92
C LEU A 295 -8.29 4.04 5.93
N SER A 296 -8.81 3.07 5.18
CA SER A 296 -9.92 3.29 4.25
C SER A 296 -11.23 3.64 4.97
N GLU A 297 -12.17 4.29 4.27
CA GLU A 297 -13.51 4.60 4.81
C GLU A 297 -14.22 3.31 5.29
N LYS A 298 -14.05 2.20 4.56
CA LYS A 298 -14.58 0.89 4.96
C LYS A 298 -14.01 0.41 6.29
N CYS A 299 -12.69 0.53 6.47
CA CYS A 299 -12.02 0.10 7.69
C CYS A 299 -12.33 1.02 8.88
N LEU A 300 -12.46 2.35 8.64
CA LEU A 300 -12.86 3.33 9.66
C LEU A 300 -14.29 3.12 10.18
N ASN A 301 -15.17 2.60 9.33
CA ASN A 301 -16.58 2.33 9.63
C ASN A 301 -16.85 0.85 9.99
N ALA A 302 -15.83 0.00 9.98
CA ALA A 302 -15.94 -1.40 10.37
C ALA A 302 -16.44 -1.51 11.82
N LYS A 303 -17.35 -2.45 12.03
CA LYS A 303 -17.86 -2.80 13.36
C LYS A 303 -17.21 -4.11 13.80
N PRO A 304 -16.99 -4.31 15.11
CA PRO A 304 -16.56 -5.60 15.62
C PRO A 304 -17.58 -6.65 15.18
N GLU A 305 -17.08 -7.78 14.70
CA GLU A 305 -17.96 -8.91 14.46
C GLU A 305 -18.45 -9.41 15.81
N ALA A 306 -19.76 -9.59 15.93
CA ALA A 306 -20.30 -10.33 17.05
C ALA A 306 -19.70 -11.74 17.01
N ASP A 307 -19.10 -12.16 18.12
CA ASP A 307 -18.53 -13.48 18.30
C ASP A 307 -19.67 -14.52 18.18
N ASN A 308 -19.98 -15.00 16.96
CA ASN A 308 -20.63 -16.29 16.65
C ASN A 308 -21.05 -16.50 15.17
N THR A 309 -20.52 -17.56 14.55
CA THR A 309 -21.19 -18.62 13.76
C THR A 309 -22.38 -18.34 12.83
N ARG A 310 -22.61 -17.14 12.27
CA ARG A 310 -23.65 -16.95 11.22
C ARG A 310 -23.26 -15.84 10.24
N HIS A 311 -22.48 -16.16 9.22
CA HIS A 311 -22.13 -15.19 8.17
C HIS A 311 -22.47 -15.61 6.74
N SER A 312 -23.27 -16.66 6.56
CA SER A 312 -23.53 -17.25 5.24
C SER A 312 -24.87 -16.87 4.59
N ALA A 313 -25.54 -15.77 5.00
CA ALA A 313 -26.91 -15.53 4.51
C ALA A 313 -27.35 -14.09 4.18
N GLN A 314 -26.50 -13.05 4.28
CA GLN A 314 -27.00 -11.66 4.09
C GLN A 314 -26.26 -10.77 3.09
N ILE A 315 -25.20 -11.25 2.42
CA ILE A 315 -24.49 -10.46 1.41
C ILE A 315 -25.08 -10.76 0.03
N SER A 316 -26.26 -10.23 -0.28
CA SER A 316 -26.71 -10.18 -1.69
C SER A 316 -27.60 -9.00 -2.06
N ALA A 317 -27.99 -8.13 -1.12
CA ALA A 317 -29.00 -7.12 -1.41
C ALA A 317 -28.70 -5.69 -0.93
N GLN A 318 -27.73 -5.48 -0.01
CA GLN A 318 -27.57 -4.17 0.64
C GLN A 318 -26.44 -3.28 0.10
N GLU A 319 -25.43 -3.82 -0.57
CA GLU A 319 -24.24 -3.02 -0.94
C GLU A 319 -24.26 -2.39 -2.34
N LEU A 320 -25.22 -2.77 -3.21
CA LEU A 320 -25.40 -2.13 -4.52
C LEU A 320 -26.20 -0.80 -4.46
N GLY A 321 -26.75 -0.44 -3.29
CA GLY A 321 -27.73 0.64 -3.15
C GLY A 321 -27.20 2.00 -2.68
N THR A 322 -25.92 2.15 -2.35
CA THR A 322 -25.40 3.39 -1.73
C THR A 322 -24.15 3.95 -2.40
N SER A 323 -24.17 4.10 -3.73
CA SER A 323 -23.21 5.00 -4.39
C SER A 323 -23.55 6.46 -4.08
N LYS A 324 -22.65 7.15 -3.37
CA LYS A 324 -22.69 8.60 -3.07
C LYS A 324 -22.52 9.50 -4.32
N TYR A 325 -22.50 8.95 -5.53
CA TYR A 325 -22.25 9.72 -6.77
C TYR A 325 -23.46 9.90 -7.71
N SER A 326 -24.66 9.42 -7.34
CA SER A 326 -25.87 9.63 -8.16
C SER A 326 -26.66 10.89 -7.76
N LYS A 327 -26.22 12.08 -8.21
CA LYS A 327 -27.13 13.22 -8.47
C LYS A 327 -26.66 14.03 -9.69
N ARG A 328 -27.10 13.62 -10.87
CA ARG A 328 -27.43 14.54 -11.98
C ARG A 328 -28.49 13.90 -12.86
N ALA A 329 -29.74 14.29 -12.63
CA ALA A 329 -30.83 13.99 -13.55
C ALA A 329 -30.57 14.71 -14.89
N PRO A 330 -30.71 14.05 -16.05
CA PRO A 330 -30.63 14.72 -17.33
C PRO A 330 -31.87 15.59 -17.55
N LYS A 331 -31.64 16.87 -17.90
CA LYS A 331 -32.70 17.78 -18.40
C LYS A 331 -33.22 17.21 -19.72
N THR A 332 -34.47 16.79 -19.72
CA THR A 332 -35.22 16.46 -20.93
C THR A 332 -35.48 17.74 -21.71
N THR A 333 -34.91 17.83 -22.91
CA THR A 333 -35.26 18.81 -23.93
C THR A 333 -36.59 18.39 -24.57
N GLU A 334 -37.65 19.15 -24.29
CA GLU A 334 -38.94 19.04 -24.97
C GLU A 334 -38.77 19.41 -26.46
N THR A 335 -39.24 18.52 -27.33
CA THR A 335 -39.43 18.79 -28.76
C THR A 335 -40.94 18.93 -28.99
N PRO A 336 -41.46 19.99 -29.62
CA PRO A 336 -42.91 20.16 -29.79
C PRO A 336 -43.45 19.26 -30.90
N GLN A 337 -44.54 18.53 -30.61
CA GLN A 337 -45.35 17.85 -31.63
C GLN A 337 -46.27 18.84 -32.38
N PRO A 338 -46.59 18.59 -33.66
CA PRO A 338 -47.42 19.45 -34.47
C PRO A 338 -48.92 19.21 -34.22
N THR A 339 -49.67 20.29 -34.23
CA THR A 339 -51.13 20.35 -34.10
C THR A 339 -51.82 19.70 -35.31
N GLN A 340 -52.64 18.68 -35.05
CA GLN A 340 -53.68 18.24 -35.98
C GLN A 340 -54.94 19.06 -35.71
N GLY A 341 -55.32 19.89 -36.68
CA GLY A 341 -56.63 20.54 -36.73
C GLY A 341 -57.62 19.68 -37.50
N THR A 342 -58.83 19.53 -36.98
CA THR A 342 -60.04 19.30 -37.79
C THR A 342 -61.25 19.91 -37.10
N ARG A 343 -61.89 20.81 -37.87
CA ARG A 343 -63.24 21.41 -37.76
C ARG A 343 -63.46 22.50 -36.72
#